data_AF-A0AAE7I5V3-F1
#
_entry.id   AF-A0AAE7I5V3-F1
#
_cell.length_a   1.000
_cell.length_b   1.000
_cell.length_c   1.000
_cell.angle_alpha   90.00
_cell.angle_beta   90.00
_cell.angle_gamma   90.00
#
_symmetry.space_group_name_H-M   'P 1'
#
loop_
_entity.id
_entity.type
_entity.pdbx_description
1 polymer ?
#
loop_
_entity_poly.entity_id
_entity_poly.type
_entity_poly.pdbx_seq_one_letter_code
_entity_poly.pdbx_strand_id
1 'polypeptide(L)'
;MKIVFEVNGKKVPLKSLKYISKKDQLEVMKNWFFENFEDPANACPYESREGGYAYIYGGPYDASEELQSIFDQYVKSEYIEELVDDLQTQCFDWSGNSNNIDDWYDDDIYDAVTSSGNPYLKFIDNIDKIKKLAKDKTEQQQKDHLLSLLYTNVITALETLYVELFINSIEKDDVYIANCIEKGKTEFKVSKDIAALPFKGEPIEKIRGELIRSIKEHLISASWHSTKKVIDRYEATFDIKVQKDCPIEAIELATLNRNHLVHRGGKDKEGNLVVITDQALETLIENASNLAIMLYNSLNVATNKTTILQPDDKPFIHEF
;
A
#
# COMPACT_ATOMS: atom_id res chain seq x y z
N MET A 1 3.71 -23.94 -7.68
CA MET A 1 3.74 -22.89 -8.73
C MET A 1 3.93 -23.55 -10.10
N LYS A 2 3.25 -23.11 -11.17
CA LYS A 2 3.54 -23.59 -12.55
C LYS A 2 4.50 -22.60 -13.21
N ILE A 3 5.80 -22.80 -12.99
CA ILE A 3 6.84 -21.95 -13.60
C ILE A 3 6.92 -22.27 -15.11
N VAL A 4 6.88 -21.22 -15.93
CA VAL A 4 6.92 -21.29 -17.39
C VAL A 4 7.93 -20.26 -17.91
N PHE A 5 8.88 -20.73 -18.71
CA PHE A 5 9.93 -19.92 -19.31
C PHE A 5 9.63 -19.63 -20.78
N GLU A 6 10.22 -18.57 -21.33
CA GLU A 6 10.19 -18.31 -22.76
C GLU A 6 11.53 -18.66 -23.40
N VAL A 7 11.51 -19.60 -24.35
CA VAL A 7 12.70 -20.07 -25.07
C VAL A 7 12.42 -19.97 -26.55
N ASN A 8 13.18 -19.14 -27.27
CA ASN A 8 13.02 -18.93 -28.72
C ASN A 8 11.56 -18.58 -29.12
N GLY A 9 10.89 -17.73 -28.33
CA GLY A 9 9.49 -17.32 -28.56
C GLY A 9 8.44 -18.38 -28.23
N LYS A 10 8.83 -19.47 -27.54
CA LYS A 10 7.92 -20.55 -27.10
C LYS A 10 7.89 -20.66 -25.60
N LYS A 11 6.69 -20.89 -25.05
CA LYS A 11 6.49 -21.16 -23.63
C LYS A 11 6.88 -22.60 -23.27
N VAL A 12 7.87 -22.75 -22.39
CA VAL A 12 8.41 -24.02 -21.91
C VAL A 12 8.16 -24.15 -20.41
N PRO A 13 7.26 -25.05 -19.97
CA PRO A 13 7.07 -25.35 -18.56
C PRO A 13 8.35 -25.92 -17.93
N LEU A 14 8.59 -25.66 -16.64
CA LEU A 14 9.74 -26.19 -15.89
C LEU A 14 9.97 -27.71 -16.08
N LYS A 15 8.90 -28.50 -15.98
CA LYS A 15 8.95 -29.96 -16.21
C LYS A 15 9.39 -30.40 -17.61
N SER A 16 9.33 -29.50 -18.58
CA SER A 16 9.68 -29.75 -19.97
C SER A 16 11.12 -29.34 -20.30
N LEU A 17 11.86 -28.73 -19.36
CA LEU A 17 13.25 -28.33 -19.57
C LEU A 17 14.14 -29.52 -19.93
N LYS A 18 13.90 -30.71 -19.35
CA LYS A 18 14.64 -31.94 -19.71
C LYS A 18 14.58 -32.33 -21.20
N TYR A 19 13.67 -31.75 -21.99
CA TYR A 19 13.50 -32.04 -23.41
C TYR A 19 14.08 -30.98 -24.35
N ILE A 20 14.63 -29.88 -23.83
CA ILE A 20 15.27 -28.83 -24.64
C ILE A 20 16.80 -29.00 -24.64
N SER A 21 17.51 -28.21 -25.46
CA SER A 21 18.96 -28.35 -25.58
C SER A 21 19.67 -27.92 -24.28
N LYS A 22 20.87 -28.46 -24.03
CA LYS A 22 21.71 -28.03 -22.89
C LYS A 22 21.91 -26.51 -22.88
N LYS A 23 22.17 -25.94 -24.07
CA LYS A 23 22.35 -24.48 -24.23
C LYS A 23 21.12 -23.72 -23.74
N ASP A 24 19.94 -24.12 -24.18
CA ASP A 24 18.69 -23.46 -23.78
C ASP A 24 18.40 -23.68 -22.28
N GLN A 25 18.75 -24.84 -21.70
CA GLN A 25 18.62 -25.08 -20.26
C GLN A 25 19.50 -24.12 -19.44
N LEU A 26 20.77 -23.97 -19.83
CA LEU A 26 21.70 -23.04 -19.17
C LEU A 26 21.21 -21.59 -19.29
N GLU A 27 20.76 -21.18 -20.47
CA GLU A 27 20.23 -19.83 -20.71
C GLU A 27 18.98 -19.55 -19.87
N VAL A 28 18.06 -20.51 -19.77
CA VAL A 28 16.87 -20.39 -18.92
C VAL A 28 17.24 -20.24 -17.45
N MET A 29 18.11 -21.11 -16.93
CA MET A 29 18.53 -21.05 -15.53
C MET A 29 19.25 -19.74 -15.22
N LYS A 30 20.12 -19.28 -16.13
CA LYS A 30 20.87 -18.03 -15.99
C LYS A 30 19.96 -16.80 -16.00
N ASN A 31 19.01 -16.74 -16.94
CA ASN A 31 18.06 -15.64 -17.03
C ASN A 31 17.16 -15.60 -15.78
N TRP A 32 16.64 -16.76 -15.36
CA TRP A 32 15.87 -16.86 -14.13
C TRP A 32 16.69 -16.39 -12.92
N PHE A 33 17.96 -16.80 -12.82
CA PHE A 33 18.82 -16.40 -11.72
C PHE A 33 18.99 -14.88 -11.68
N PHE A 34 19.31 -14.23 -12.80
CA PHE A 34 19.45 -12.76 -12.84
C PHE A 34 18.14 -11.98 -12.75
N GLU A 35 17.01 -12.60 -13.09
CA GLU A 35 15.70 -12.02 -12.80
C GLU A 35 15.45 -11.95 -11.29
N ASN A 36 16.00 -12.87 -10.49
CA ASN A 36 15.71 -13.01 -9.05
C ASN A 36 16.84 -12.50 -8.14
N PHE A 37 18.08 -12.52 -8.62
CA PHE A 37 19.28 -12.17 -7.86
C PHE A 37 20.18 -11.23 -8.66
N GLU A 38 20.97 -10.43 -7.96
CA GLU A 38 21.99 -9.58 -8.55
C GLU A 38 23.24 -9.51 -7.65
N ASP A 39 24.36 -9.10 -8.24
CA ASP A 39 25.57 -8.84 -7.48
C ASP A 39 25.30 -7.69 -6.48
N PRO A 40 25.54 -7.88 -5.16
CA PRO A 40 25.34 -6.84 -4.16
C PRO A 40 26.12 -5.55 -4.47
N ALA A 41 27.21 -5.61 -5.23
CA ALA A 41 27.92 -4.41 -5.68
C ALA A 41 27.07 -3.44 -6.51
N ASN A 42 26.00 -3.93 -7.16
CA ASN A 42 25.14 -3.11 -8.01
C ASN A 42 24.08 -2.32 -7.23
N ALA A 43 23.62 -2.85 -6.09
CA ALA A 43 22.42 -2.32 -5.42
C ALA A 43 22.54 -2.21 -3.89
N CYS A 44 23.45 -2.94 -3.25
CA CYS A 44 23.59 -2.95 -1.80
C CYS A 44 24.60 -1.89 -1.30
N PRO A 45 24.29 -1.16 -0.20
CA PRO A 45 25.27 -0.33 0.48
C PRO A 45 26.48 -1.15 0.98
N TYR A 46 27.69 -0.59 0.87
CA TYR A 46 28.93 -1.23 1.34
C TYR A 46 29.49 -0.54 2.58
N GLU A 47 29.72 -1.28 3.66
CA GLU A 47 30.34 -0.77 4.88
C GLU A 47 31.87 -0.96 4.82
N SER A 48 32.57 0.16 4.64
CA SER A 48 34.03 0.19 4.48
C SER A 48 34.83 -0.14 5.74
N ARG A 49 34.23 0.00 6.94
CA ARG A 49 34.95 -0.18 8.22
C ARG A 49 35.07 -1.65 8.63
N GLU A 50 34.01 -2.42 8.48
CA GLU A 50 33.99 -3.86 8.80
C GLU A 50 34.18 -4.73 7.56
N GLY A 51 33.97 -4.17 6.36
CA GLY A 51 34.11 -4.85 5.08
C GLY A 51 32.91 -5.75 4.81
N GLY A 52 31.96 -5.30 4.00
CA GLY A 52 30.83 -6.13 3.58
C GLY A 52 29.68 -5.32 2.99
N TYR A 53 28.79 -6.02 2.29
CA TYR A 53 27.54 -5.47 1.77
C TYR A 53 26.40 -5.65 2.77
N ALA A 54 25.52 -4.66 2.85
CA ALA A 54 24.25 -4.77 3.55
C ALA A 54 23.17 -5.27 2.58
N TYR A 55 22.76 -6.53 2.72
CA TYR A 55 21.78 -7.22 1.87
C TYR A 55 20.34 -6.74 2.13
N ILE A 56 20.05 -5.47 1.81
CA ILE A 56 18.75 -4.82 2.03
C ILE A 56 17.62 -5.36 1.14
N TYR A 57 17.96 -6.21 0.15
CA TYR A 57 17.01 -6.88 -0.75
C TYR A 57 16.94 -8.39 -0.51
N GLY A 58 17.42 -8.85 0.66
CA GLY A 58 17.57 -10.27 0.99
C GLY A 58 18.93 -10.85 0.58
N GLY A 59 19.33 -11.94 1.24
CA GLY A 59 20.63 -12.59 1.08
C GLY A 59 21.45 -12.59 2.38
N PRO A 60 22.73 -13.00 2.34
CA PRO A 60 23.43 -13.49 1.15
C PRO A 60 22.88 -14.83 0.67
N TYR A 61 22.67 -14.97 -0.64
CA TYR A 61 22.21 -16.21 -1.27
C TYR A 61 23.35 -16.94 -1.95
N ASP A 62 23.36 -18.27 -1.83
CA ASP A 62 24.29 -19.14 -2.55
C ASP A 62 23.65 -19.60 -3.88
N ALA A 63 24.36 -19.37 -4.99
CA ALA A 63 23.84 -19.69 -6.31
C ALA A 63 23.53 -21.19 -6.51
N SER A 64 24.28 -22.07 -5.84
CA SER A 64 24.06 -23.51 -5.89
C SER A 64 22.77 -23.89 -5.18
N GLU A 65 22.52 -23.37 -3.98
CA GLU A 65 21.31 -23.64 -3.22
C GLU A 65 20.06 -23.19 -3.98
N GLU A 66 20.06 -21.96 -4.51
CA GLU A 66 18.92 -21.38 -5.21
C GLU A 66 18.62 -22.10 -6.53
N LEU A 67 19.64 -22.41 -7.33
CA LEU A 67 19.45 -23.13 -8.59
C LEU A 67 19.02 -24.58 -8.36
N GLN A 68 19.57 -25.27 -7.36
CA GLN A 68 19.16 -26.64 -7.05
C GLN A 68 17.71 -26.70 -6.57
N SER A 69 17.29 -25.77 -5.71
CA SER A 69 15.92 -25.68 -5.19
C SER A 69 14.86 -25.68 -6.30
N ILE A 70 15.15 -25.03 -7.43
CA ILE A 70 14.23 -24.91 -8.56
C ILE A 70 14.43 -25.99 -9.63
N PHE A 71 15.67 -26.31 -9.97
CA PHE A 71 15.99 -27.06 -11.19
C PHE A 71 16.45 -28.50 -10.97
N ASP A 72 16.78 -28.93 -9.75
CA ASP A 72 17.36 -30.26 -9.46
C ASP A 72 16.53 -31.44 -10.03
N GLN A 73 15.20 -31.34 -9.97
CA GLN A 73 14.32 -32.39 -10.49
C GLN A 73 14.15 -32.40 -12.02
N TYR A 74 14.65 -31.38 -12.72
CA TYR A 74 14.32 -31.11 -14.12
C TYR A 74 15.53 -30.95 -15.03
N VAL A 75 16.68 -30.62 -14.45
CA VAL A 75 17.96 -30.41 -15.14
C VAL A 75 19.02 -31.29 -14.47
N LYS A 76 19.99 -31.77 -15.24
CA LYS A 76 21.07 -32.58 -14.68
C LYS A 76 21.94 -31.74 -13.75
N SER A 77 22.35 -32.30 -12.62
CA SER A 77 23.22 -31.65 -11.64
C SER A 77 24.50 -31.10 -12.26
N GLU A 78 25.12 -31.85 -13.20
CA GLU A 78 26.31 -31.40 -13.96
C GLU A 78 26.11 -30.04 -14.68
N TYR A 79 24.89 -29.72 -15.12
CA TYR A 79 24.62 -28.46 -15.82
C TYR A 79 24.32 -27.32 -14.84
N ILE A 80 23.76 -27.66 -13.67
CA ILE A 80 23.56 -26.70 -12.58
C ILE A 80 24.93 -26.28 -12.04
N GLU A 81 25.80 -27.24 -11.75
CA GLU A 81 27.19 -27.01 -11.32
C GLU A 81 27.96 -26.16 -12.33
N GLU A 82 27.85 -26.45 -13.63
CA GLU A 82 28.48 -25.65 -14.68
C GLU A 82 28.02 -24.18 -14.68
N LEU A 83 26.74 -23.91 -14.40
CA LEU A 83 26.24 -22.54 -14.29
C LEU A 83 26.67 -21.88 -12.98
N VAL A 84 26.68 -22.62 -11.87
CA VAL A 84 27.17 -22.13 -10.57
C VAL A 84 28.62 -21.68 -10.68
N ASP A 85 29.47 -22.49 -11.32
CA ASP A 85 30.87 -22.15 -11.56
C ASP A 85 31.01 -20.83 -12.34
N ASP A 86 30.18 -20.62 -13.38
CA ASP A 86 30.15 -19.37 -14.16
C ASP A 86 29.69 -18.17 -13.32
N LEU A 87 28.66 -18.33 -12.50
CA LEU A 87 28.14 -17.28 -11.61
C LEU A 87 29.13 -16.91 -10.51
N GLN A 88 29.77 -17.90 -9.88
CA GLN A 88 30.75 -17.69 -8.81
C GLN A 88 32.03 -16.97 -9.28
N THR A 89 32.28 -16.88 -10.58
CA THR A 89 33.33 -15.98 -11.10
C THR A 89 33.02 -14.49 -10.87
N GLN A 90 31.74 -14.14 -10.71
CA GLN A 90 31.28 -12.77 -10.46
C GLN A 90 31.14 -12.51 -8.97
N CYS A 91 30.35 -13.35 -8.28
CA CYS A 91 30.07 -13.19 -6.86
C CYS A 91 29.73 -14.53 -6.21
N PHE A 92 30.13 -14.69 -4.95
CA PHE A 92 29.76 -15.85 -4.12
C PHE A 92 28.49 -15.60 -3.31
N ASP A 93 28.32 -14.38 -2.81
CA ASP A 93 27.22 -13.99 -1.93
C ASP A 93 26.25 -13.05 -2.68
N TRP A 94 25.14 -13.58 -3.15
CA TRP A 94 24.21 -12.83 -4.00
C TRP A 94 23.17 -12.07 -3.19
N SER A 95 22.76 -10.89 -3.68
CA SER A 95 21.60 -10.17 -3.17
C SER A 95 20.35 -10.56 -3.95
N GLY A 96 19.17 -10.45 -3.34
CA GLY A 96 17.92 -10.41 -4.09
C GLY A 96 17.92 -9.23 -5.08
N ASN A 97 17.28 -9.39 -6.23
CA ASN A 97 17.23 -8.37 -7.28
C ASN A 97 16.37 -7.19 -6.81
N SER A 98 16.94 -5.99 -6.80
CA SER A 98 16.30 -4.73 -6.38
C SER A 98 15.13 -4.28 -7.26
N ASN A 99 14.89 -4.92 -8.41
CA ASN A 99 13.68 -4.67 -9.19
C ASN A 99 12.48 -5.50 -8.71
N ASN A 100 12.70 -6.48 -7.81
CA ASN A 100 11.65 -7.36 -7.26
C ASN A 100 11.25 -6.96 -5.83
N ILE A 101 11.32 -5.68 -5.48
CA ILE A 101 11.04 -5.14 -4.13
C ILE A 101 9.56 -5.27 -3.70
N ASP A 102 8.66 -5.80 -4.55
CA ASP A 102 7.23 -5.94 -4.25
C ASP A 102 6.95 -6.64 -2.90
N ASP A 103 7.83 -7.54 -2.43
CA ASP A 103 7.57 -8.36 -1.23
C ASP A 103 8.05 -7.79 0.12
N TRP A 104 8.84 -6.70 0.16
CA TRP A 104 9.37 -6.19 1.46
C TRP A 104 8.49 -5.15 2.15
N TYR A 105 7.46 -4.65 1.45
CA TYR A 105 6.59 -3.59 1.96
C TYR A 105 5.10 -3.92 1.93
N ASP A 106 4.64 -5.00 1.27
CA ASP A 106 3.20 -5.19 1.07
C ASP A 106 2.51 -5.93 2.22
N ASP A 107 3.08 -7.04 2.74
CA ASP A 107 2.42 -7.82 3.81
C ASP A 107 2.32 -7.03 5.13
N ASP A 108 3.37 -6.32 5.54
CA ASP A 108 3.35 -5.51 6.77
C ASP A 108 2.34 -4.36 6.69
N ILE A 109 2.22 -3.72 5.53
CA ILE A 109 1.25 -2.64 5.30
C ILE A 109 -0.17 -3.22 5.22
N TYR A 110 -0.33 -4.35 4.53
CA TYR A 110 -1.58 -5.08 4.45
C TYR A 110 -2.08 -5.45 5.84
N ASP A 111 -1.24 -6.05 6.67
CA ASP A 111 -1.58 -6.41 8.04
C ASP A 111 -1.85 -5.16 8.89
N ALA A 112 -1.04 -4.10 8.79
CA ALA A 112 -1.26 -2.87 9.54
C ALA A 112 -2.64 -2.23 9.26
N VAL A 113 -3.06 -2.20 7.99
CA VAL A 113 -4.34 -1.61 7.57
C VAL A 113 -5.51 -2.55 7.86
N THR A 114 -5.38 -3.85 7.56
CA THR A 114 -6.49 -4.82 7.67
C THR A 114 -6.71 -5.34 9.09
N SER A 115 -5.69 -5.36 9.94
CA SER A 115 -5.82 -5.67 11.37
C SER A 115 -6.20 -4.45 12.22
N SER A 116 -6.31 -3.25 11.61
CA SER A 116 -6.65 -2.02 12.30
C SER A 116 -8.03 -2.09 12.96
N GLY A 117 -8.06 -2.35 14.26
CA GLY A 117 -9.28 -2.26 15.05
C GLY A 117 -9.73 -0.82 15.26
N ASN A 118 -11.04 -0.57 15.09
CA ASN A 118 -11.72 0.70 15.36
C ASN A 118 -11.09 1.97 14.69
N PRO A 119 -11.07 2.06 13.35
CA PRO A 119 -10.43 3.17 12.63
C PRO A 119 -10.92 4.56 13.06
N TYR A 120 -12.22 4.70 13.31
CA TYR A 120 -12.81 5.96 13.76
C TYR A 120 -12.24 6.43 15.11
N LEU A 121 -12.10 5.52 16.09
CA LEU A 121 -11.52 5.87 17.39
C LEU A 121 -10.05 6.28 17.26
N LYS A 122 -9.28 5.57 16.42
CA LYS A 122 -7.88 5.94 16.13
C LYS A 122 -7.76 7.35 15.54
N PHE A 123 -8.65 7.69 14.61
CA PHE A 123 -8.72 9.03 14.03
C PHE A 123 -9.00 10.08 15.10
N ILE A 124 -10.03 9.89 15.94
CA ILE A 124 -10.37 10.83 17.02
C ILE A 124 -9.23 10.98 18.02
N ASP A 125 -8.61 9.87 18.45
CA ASP A 125 -7.44 9.89 19.33
C ASP A 125 -6.27 10.69 18.73
N ASN A 126 -6.07 10.60 17.40
CA ASN A 126 -5.06 11.38 16.71
C ASN A 126 -5.43 12.87 16.68
N ILE A 127 -6.67 13.21 16.31
CA ILE A 127 -7.17 14.59 16.35
C ILE A 127 -7.01 15.21 17.74
N ASP A 128 -7.27 14.46 18.80
CA ASP A 128 -7.10 14.93 20.17
C ASP A 128 -5.64 15.19 20.54
N LYS A 129 -4.70 14.37 20.04
CA LYS A 129 -3.26 14.63 20.19
C LYS A 129 -2.84 15.88 19.43
N ILE A 130 -3.31 16.05 18.19
CA ILE A 130 -3.07 17.25 17.38
C ILE A 130 -3.58 18.50 18.11
N LYS A 131 -4.81 18.47 18.62
CA LYS A 131 -5.40 19.57 19.41
C LYS A 131 -4.57 19.90 20.65
N LYS A 132 -4.01 18.90 21.34
CA LYS A 132 -3.15 19.12 22.52
C LYS A 132 -1.82 19.76 22.14
N LEU A 133 -1.19 19.30 21.06
CA LEU A 133 0.08 19.85 20.57
C LEU A 133 -0.07 21.29 20.06
N ALA A 134 -1.19 21.61 19.40
CA ALA A 134 -1.47 22.97 18.93
C ALA A 134 -1.57 24.00 20.06
N LYS A 135 -1.89 23.57 21.29
CA LYS A 135 -2.01 24.45 22.47
C LYS A 135 -0.68 24.79 23.13
N ASP A 136 0.42 24.19 22.69
CA ASP A 136 1.71 24.40 23.33
C ASP A 136 2.29 25.80 23.05
N LYS A 137 2.91 26.41 24.05
CA LYS A 137 3.45 27.77 23.99
C LYS A 137 4.87 27.75 23.45
N THR A 138 5.00 27.77 22.12
CA THR A 138 6.28 27.84 21.41
C THR A 138 6.57 29.25 20.86
N GLU A 139 7.83 29.56 20.56
CA GLU A 139 8.20 30.81 19.88
C GLU A 139 7.52 30.91 18.51
N GLN A 140 7.21 32.14 18.03
CA GLN A 140 6.38 32.34 16.82
C GLN A 140 6.87 31.56 15.59
N GLN A 141 8.19 31.54 15.33
CA GLN A 141 8.74 30.81 14.18
C GLN A 141 8.64 29.28 14.32
N GLN A 142 8.76 28.78 15.56
CA GLN A 142 8.56 27.36 15.86
C GLN A 142 7.08 26.99 15.77
N LYS A 143 6.19 27.91 16.17
CA LYS A 143 4.74 27.77 16.09
C LYS A 143 4.26 27.59 14.65
N ASP A 144 4.73 28.41 13.71
CA ASP A 144 4.31 28.33 12.30
C ASP A 144 4.71 26.98 11.65
N HIS A 145 5.93 26.50 11.95
CA HIS A 145 6.40 25.20 11.48
C HIS A 145 5.61 24.05 12.11
N LEU A 146 5.35 24.12 13.43
CA LEU A 146 4.52 23.14 14.13
C LEU A 146 3.10 23.08 13.54
N LEU A 147 2.45 24.22 13.34
CA LEU A 147 1.12 24.28 12.72
C LEU A 147 1.09 23.63 11.33
N SER A 148 2.15 23.81 10.54
CA SER A 148 2.28 23.17 9.22
C SER A 148 2.38 21.64 9.31
N LEU A 149 3.12 21.12 10.29
CA LEU A 149 3.22 19.69 10.55
C LEU A 149 1.89 19.12 11.06
N LEU A 150 1.23 19.82 11.98
CA LEU A 150 -0.07 19.43 12.53
C LEU A 150 -1.16 19.42 11.45
N TYR A 151 -1.19 20.44 10.58
CA TYR A 151 -2.10 20.52 9.44
C TYR A 151 -1.93 19.34 8.48
N THR A 152 -0.68 19.03 8.15
CA THR A 152 -0.34 17.84 7.34
C THR A 152 -0.84 16.57 8.02
N ASN A 153 -0.65 16.45 9.34
CA ASN A 153 -1.04 15.27 10.10
C ASN A 153 -2.56 15.05 10.12
N VAL A 154 -3.38 16.11 10.15
CA VAL A 154 -4.85 15.99 10.03
C VAL A 154 -5.25 15.34 8.70
N ILE A 155 -4.66 15.78 7.58
CA ILE A 155 -4.93 15.18 6.26
C ILE A 155 -4.48 13.71 6.22
N THR A 156 -3.29 13.40 6.73
CA THR A 156 -2.79 12.02 6.78
C THR A 156 -3.69 11.12 7.64
N ALA A 157 -4.14 11.61 8.80
CA ALA A 157 -5.07 10.87 9.66
C ALA A 157 -6.40 10.59 8.94
N LEU A 158 -6.89 11.56 8.18
CA LEU A 158 -8.12 11.44 7.41
C LEU A 158 -7.99 10.45 6.23
N GLU A 159 -6.87 10.49 5.51
CA GLU A 159 -6.57 9.52 4.43
C GLU A 159 -6.46 8.09 4.96
N THR A 160 -5.80 7.92 6.11
CA THR A 160 -5.70 6.63 6.81
C THR A 160 -7.08 6.12 7.21
N LEU A 161 -7.91 7.02 7.76
CA LEU A 161 -9.27 6.67 8.13
C LEU A 161 -10.09 6.19 6.92
N TYR A 162 -9.97 6.84 5.76
CA TYR A 162 -10.71 6.43 4.56
C TYR A 162 -10.38 5.00 4.14
N VAL A 163 -9.10 4.65 4.03
CA VAL A 163 -8.73 3.31 3.59
C VAL A 163 -9.12 2.25 4.63
N GLU A 164 -8.83 2.50 5.91
CA GLU A 164 -9.14 1.56 6.98
C GLU A 164 -10.65 1.35 7.19
N LEU A 165 -11.46 2.42 7.16
CA LEU A 165 -12.93 2.29 7.27
C LEU A 165 -13.53 1.54 6.08
N PHE A 166 -13.02 1.78 4.88
CA PHE A 166 -13.51 1.12 3.68
C PHE A 166 -13.21 -0.38 3.73
N ILE A 167 -11.95 -0.73 4.01
CA ILE A 167 -11.47 -2.12 4.10
C ILE A 167 -12.18 -2.89 5.21
N ASN A 168 -12.35 -2.28 6.40
CA ASN A 168 -13.07 -2.92 7.50
C ASN A 168 -14.58 -3.08 7.26
N SER A 169 -15.13 -2.37 6.29
CA SER A 169 -16.56 -2.44 5.97
C SER A 169 -16.88 -3.39 4.82
N ILE A 170 -15.97 -3.57 3.86
CA ILE A 170 -16.24 -4.35 2.65
C ILE A 170 -16.51 -5.84 2.94
N GLU A 171 -15.90 -6.41 3.98
CA GLU A 171 -16.05 -7.82 4.34
C GLU A 171 -17.33 -8.13 5.13
N LYS A 172 -18.09 -7.11 5.54
CA LYS A 172 -19.29 -7.29 6.36
C LYS A 172 -20.45 -7.94 5.60
N ASP A 173 -20.49 -7.77 4.27
CA ASP A 173 -21.51 -8.36 3.39
C ASP A 173 -20.92 -8.55 1.98
N ASP A 174 -21.15 -9.71 1.37
CA ASP A 174 -20.66 -10.03 0.03
C ASP A 174 -21.27 -9.11 -1.06
N VAL A 175 -22.41 -8.46 -0.79
CA VAL A 175 -22.99 -7.42 -1.67
C VAL A 175 -22.02 -6.25 -1.85
N TYR A 176 -21.26 -5.87 -0.83
CA TYR A 176 -20.28 -4.78 -0.95
C TYR A 176 -19.06 -5.19 -1.78
N ILE A 177 -18.64 -6.44 -1.69
CA ILE A 177 -17.59 -6.99 -2.55
C ILE A 177 -18.04 -6.91 -4.01
N ALA A 178 -19.25 -7.38 -4.30
CA ALA A 178 -19.83 -7.31 -5.64
C ALA A 178 -19.93 -5.86 -6.14
N ASN A 179 -20.49 -4.95 -5.34
CA ASN A 179 -20.58 -3.53 -5.70
C ASN A 179 -19.21 -2.88 -5.90
N CYS A 180 -18.20 -3.22 -5.10
CA CYS A 180 -16.84 -2.71 -5.26
C CYS A 180 -16.26 -3.06 -6.64
N ILE A 181 -16.47 -4.30 -7.08
CA ILE A 181 -16.02 -4.81 -8.38
C ILE A 181 -16.82 -4.19 -9.53
N GLU A 182 -18.14 -4.17 -9.41
CA GLU A 182 -19.03 -3.77 -10.51
C GLU A 182 -19.16 -2.24 -10.67
N LYS A 183 -19.15 -1.52 -9.55
CA LYS A 183 -19.54 -0.10 -9.46
C LYS A 183 -18.52 0.75 -8.74
N GLY A 184 -17.65 0.17 -7.90
CA GLY A 184 -16.89 0.85 -6.85
C GLY A 184 -15.94 1.97 -7.27
N LYS A 185 -15.81 2.28 -8.57
CA LYS A 185 -14.92 3.33 -9.11
C LYS A 185 -13.47 3.20 -8.61
N THR A 186 -13.01 1.96 -8.43
CA THR A 186 -11.69 1.62 -7.88
C THR A 186 -10.63 1.35 -8.94
N GLU A 187 -11.00 1.24 -10.23
CA GLU A 187 -10.14 0.73 -11.32
C GLU A 187 -9.67 -0.73 -11.13
N PHE A 188 -10.14 -1.41 -10.09
CA PHE A 188 -9.80 -2.80 -9.78
C PHE A 188 -10.17 -3.73 -10.93
N LYS A 189 -9.27 -4.67 -11.24
CA LYS A 189 -9.50 -5.74 -12.21
C LYS A 189 -9.04 -7.06 -11.63
N VAL A 190 -9.94 -8.04 -11.60
CA VAL A 190 -9.62 -9.40 -11.15
C VAL A 190 -8.54 -10.00 -12.05
N SER A 191 -7.50 -10.56 -11.44
CA SER A 191 -6.41 -11.20 -12.17
C SER A 191 -6.90 -12.47 -12.89
N LYS A 192 -6.21 -12.84 -13.98
CA LYS A 192 -6.52 -14.07 -14.73
C LYS A 192 -6.39 -15.33 -13.86
N ASP A 193 -5.50 -15.31 -12.88
CA ASP A 193 -5.27 -16.45 -12.00
C ASP A 193 -6.42 -16.67 -11.03
N ILE A 194 -6.94 -15.60 -10.40
CA ILE A 194 -8.11 -15.65 -9.52
C ILE A 194 -9.35 -16.05 -10.32
N ALA A 195 -9.56 -15.45 -11.49
CA ALA A 195 -10.68 -15.78 -12.38
C ALA A 195 -10.69 -17.25 -12.85
N ALA A 196 -9.52 -17.89 -12.88
CA ALA A 196 -9.38 -19.30 -13.26
C ALA A 196 -9.60 -20.29 -12.12
N LEU A 197 -9.61 -19.86 -10.85
CA LEU A 197 -9.73 -20.75 -9.68
C LEU A 197 -10.99 -21.64 -9.69
N PRO A 198 -12.20 -21.16 -10.07
CA PRO A 198 -13.38 -22.04 -10.16
C PRO A 198 -13.16 -23.21 -11.13
N PHE A 199 -12.48 -22.97 -12.25
CA PHE A 199 -12.19 -23.99 -13.27
C PHE A 199 -11.02 -24.92 -12.89
N LYS A 200 -10.21 -24.51 -11.91
CA LYS A 200 -9.16 -25.34 -11.30
C LYS A 200 -9.73 -26.28 -10.22
N GLY A 201 -11.02 -26.18 -9.90
CA GLY A 201 -11.69 -26.99 -8.87
C GLY A 201 -11.37 -26.56 -7.44
N GLU A 202 -10.97 -25.30 -7.25
CA GLU A 202 -10.64 -24.75 -5.93
C GLU A 202 -11.93 -24.50 -5.11
N PRO A 203 -11.89 -24.67 -3.77
CA PRO A 203 -13.04 -24.40 -2.90
C PRO A 203 -13.51 -22.95 -2.98
N ILE A 204 -14.82 -22.72 -2.83
CA ILE A 204 -15.41 -21.37 -2.92
C ILE A 204 -14.83 -20.43 -1.86
N GLU A 205 -14.49 -20.95 -0.69
CA GLU A 205 -13.90 -20.21 0.42
C GLU A 205 -12.51 -19.69 0.06
N LYS A 206 -11.71 -20.50 -0.65
CA LYS A 206 -10.38 -20.08 -1.14
C LYS A 206 -10.53 -19.03 -2.23
N ILE A 207 -11.44 -19.23 -3.18
CA ILE A 207 -11.72 -18.26 -4.25
C ILE A 207 -12.11 -16.91 -3.65
N ARG A 208 -13.00 -16.94 -2.64
CA ARG A 208 -13.42 -15.75 -1.90
C ARG A 208 -12.25 -15.08 -1.18
N GLY A 209 -11.42 -15.84 -0.47
CA GLY A 209 -10.26 -15.32 0.24
C GLY A 209 -9.26 -14.63 -0.69
N GLU A 210 -8.90 -15.27 -1.80
CA GLU A 210 -7.98 -14.72 -2.81
C GLU A 210 -8.54 -13.45 -3.46
N LEU A 211 -9.84 -13.42 -3.76
CA LEU A 211 -10.49 -12.25 -4.33
C LEU A 211 -10.48 -11.07 -3.35
N ILE A 212 -10.84 -11.31 -2.08
CA ILE A 212 -10.87 -10.25 -1.06
C ILE A 212 -9.47 -9.71 -0.80
N ARG A 213 -8.48 -10.59 -0.68
CA ARG A 213 -7.08 -10.19 -0.51
C ARG A 213 -6.64 -9.29 -1.66
N SER A 214 -6.88 -9.70 -2.91
CA SER A 214 -6.53 -8.91 -4.09
C SER A 214 -7.27 -7.55 -4.15
N ILE A 215 -8.53 -7.49 -3.71
CA ILE A 215 -9.26 -6.22 -3.61
C ILE A 215 -8.61 -5.31 -2.54
N LYS A 216 -8.27 -5.86 -1.37
CA LYS A 216 -7.66 -5.11 -0.27
C LYS A 216 -6.29 -4.57 -0.65
N GLU A 217 -5.41 -5.39 -1.22
CA GLU A 217 -4.10 -4.98 -1.76
C GLU A 217 -4.25 -3.82 -2.75
N HIS A 218 -5.18 -3.95 -3.69
CA HIS A 218 -5.49 -2.89 -4.66
C HIS A 218 -5.96 -1.60 -3.98
N LEU A 219 -6.81 -1.71 -2.95
CA LEU A 219 -7.33 -0.55 -2.21
C LEU A 219 -6.25 0.11 -1.34
N ILE A 220 -5.35 -0.66 -0.73
CA ILE A 220 -4.21 -0.17 0.06
C ILE A 220 -3.26 0.64 -0.83
N SER A 221 -2.96 0.10 -2.01
CA SER A 221 -2.09 0.76 -3.01
C SER A 221 -2.78 1.90 -3.76
N ALA A 222 -4.11 2.04 -3.64
CA ALA A 222 -4.85 3.09 -4.32
C ALA A 222 -4.61 4.46 -3.68
N SER A 223 -4.72 5.50 -4.50
CA SER A 223 -4.71 6.88 -4.01
C SER A 223 -6.02 7.22 -3.26
N TRP A 224 -5.90 7.83 -2.06
CA TRP A 224 -7.00 8.30 -1.21
C TRP A 224 -7.02 9.83 -0.97
N HIS A 225 -6.17 10.60 -1.64
CA HIS A 225 -6.01 12.03 -1.38
C HIS A 225 -7.17 12.92 -1.86
N SER A 226 -7.93 12.47 -2.87
CA SER A 226 -9.06 13.23 -3.42
C SER A 226 -10.35 12.84 -2.70
N THR A 227 -10.81 13.71 -1.79
CA THR A 227 -12.04 13.53 -1.05
C THR A 227 -13.23 13.26 -1.95
N LYS A 228 -13.32 13.92 -3.12
CA LYS A 228 -14.42 13.64 -4.06
C LYS A 228 -14.40 12.19 -4.54
N LYS A 229 -13.24 11.70 -4.99
CA LYS A 229 -13.09 10.31 -5.44
C LYS A 229 -13.36 9.32 -4.31
N VAL A 230 -12.94 9.65 -3.08
CA VAL A 230 -13.22 8.83 -1.90
C VAL A 230 -14.73 8.71 -1.70
N ILE A 231 -15.46 9.82 -1.63
CA ILE A 231 -16.92 9.82 -1.52
C ILE A 231 -17.55 8.99 -2.64
N ASP A 232 -17.17 9.24 -3.89
CA ASP A 232 -17.65 8.51 -5.06
C ASP A 232 -17.49 6.99 -4.94
N ARG A 233 -16.35 6.52 -4.38
CA ARG A 233 -16.09 5.09 -4.13
C ARG A 233 -16.99 4.54 -3.03
N TYR A 234 -17.14 5.28 -1.93
CA TYR A 234 -17.98 4.87 -0.81
C TYR A 234 -19.46 4.76 -1.21
N GLU A 235 -19.99 5.76 -1.91
CA GLU A 235 -21.37 5.74 -2.41
C GLU A 235 -21.60 4.56 -3.35
N ALA A 236 -20.69 4.33 -4.31
CA ALA A 236 -20.84 3.26 -5.28
C ALA A 236 -20.74 1.85 -4.68
N THR A 237 -19.98 1.70 -3.59
CA THR A 237 -19.72 0.40 -2.95
C THR A 237 -20.76 0.06 -1.90
N PHE A 238 -21.09 1.01 -1.02
CA PHE A 238 -21.92 0.79 0.16
C PHE A 238 -23.34 1.35 0.03
N ASP A 239 -23.67 2.01 -1.09
CA ASP A 239 -24.96 2.69 -1.32
C ASP A 239 -25.29 3.71 -0.22
N ILE A 240 -24.26 4.35 0.33
CA ILE A 240 -24.44 5.44 1.30
C ILE A 240 -24.81 6.73 0.59
N LYS A 241 -25.58 7.59 1.27
CA LYS A 241 -25.93 8.93 0.78
C LYS A 241 -25.09 9.97 1.50
N VAL A 242 -24.27 10.71 0.77
CA VAL A 242 -23.54 11.84 1.33
C VAL A 242 -24.44 13.08 1.36
N GLN A 243 -24.44 13.79 2.50
CA GLN A 243 -25.20 15.02 2.65
C GLN A 243 -24.60 16.12 1.77
N LYS A 244 -25.44 17.03 1.25
CA LYS A 244 -25.00 18.12 0.36
C LYS A 244 -23.96 19.03 0.99
N ASP A 245 -23.96 19.07 2.31
CA ASP A 245 -23.20 19.97 3.18
C ASP A 245 -21.80 19.41 3.48
N CYS A 246 -21.43 18.28 2.88
CA CYS A 246 -20.14 17.62 3.06
C CYS A 246 -18.99 18.55 2.64
N PRO A 247 -17.94 18.73 3.46
CA PRO A 247 -16.87 19.71 3.23
C PRO A 247 -15.84 19.25 2.18
N ILE A 248 -16.29 18.73 1.03
CA ILE A 248 -15.43 18.16 -0.03
C ILE A 248 -14.45 19.20 -0.56
N GLU A 249 -14.94 20.38 -0.97
CA GLU A 249 -14.10 21.43 -1.56
C GLU A 249 -13.07 21.97 -0.56
N ALA A 250 -13.47 22.13 0.70
CA ALA A 250 -12.59 22.61 1.76
C ALA A 250 -11.44 21.63 2.02
N ILE A 251 -11.72 20.32 2.02
CA ILE A 251 -10.70 19.28 2.24
C ILE A 251 -9.81 19.12 1.00
N GLU A 252 -10.35 19.19 -0.21
CA GLU A 252 -9.53 19.19 -1.45
C GLU A 252 -8.54 20.36 -1.47
N LEU A 253 -8.99 21.56 -1.09
CA LEU A 253 -8.10 22.71 -0.95
C LEU A 253 -7.02 22.49 0.13
N ALA A 254 -7.40 21.86 1.25
CA ALA A 254 -6.46 21.53 2.31
C ALA A 254 -5.43 20.48 1.88
N THR A 255 -5.82 19.49 1.08
CA THR A 255 -4.90 18.51 0.47
C THR A 255 -3.90 19.19 -0.46
N LEU A 256 -4.33 20.19 -1.25
CA LEU A 256 -3.42 20.97 -2.08
C LEU A 256 -2.38 21.73 -1.23
N ASN A 257 -2.82 22.38 -0.15
CA ASN A 257 -1.93 23.05 0.79
C ASN A 257 -0.95 22.05 1.43
N ARG A 258 -1.43 20.90 1.88
CA ARG A 258 -0.59 19.81 2.41
C ARG A 258 0.51 19.42 1.41
N ASN A 259 0.20 19.29 0.12
CA ASN A 259 1.19 18.95 -0.89
C ASN A 259 2.29 20.01 -1.01
N HIS A 260 1.95 21.29 -0.86
CA HIS A 260 2.92 22.39 -0.81
C HIS A 260 3.82 22.30 0.44
N LEU A 261 3.22 22.03 1.61
CA LEU A 261 3.93 21.88 2.87
C LEU A 261 4.94 20.72 2.82
N VAL A 262 4.54 19.56 2.27
CA VAL A 262 5.38 18.35 2.24
C VAL A 262 6.41 18.37 1.11
N HIS A 263 6.01 18.68 -0.12
CA HIS A 263 6.88 18.46 -1.30
C HIS A 263 7.62 19.72 -1.77
N ARG A 264 7.22 20.91 -1.32
CA ARG A 264 7.79 22.19 -1.78
C ARG A 264 8.38 23.03 -0.66
N GLY A 265 8.67 22.42 0.49
CA GLY A 265 9.19 23.12 1.66
C GLY A 265 8.27 24.27 2.11
N GLY A 266 6.95 24.09 1.97
CA GLY A 266 5.97 25.10 2.34
C GLY A 266 5.74 26.22 1.32
N LYS A 267 6.10 26.02 0.05
CA LYS A 267 5.87 27.01 -1.02
C LYS A 267 4.84 26.55 -2.06
N ASP A 268 4.01 27.47 -2.54
CA ASP A 268 3.08 27.23 -3.65
C ASP A 268 3.83 27.10 -5.00
N LYS A 269 3.09 27.04 -6.12
CA LYS A 269 3.70 26.90 -7.46
C LYS A 269 4.41 28.18 -7.91
N GLU A 270 4.02 29.31 -7.34
CA GLU A 270 4.49 30.65 -7.63
C GLU A 270 5.68 31.04 -6.72
N GLY A 271 5.99 30.22 -5.71
CA GLY A 271 7.11 30.40 -4.78
C GLY A 271 6.74 31.14 -3.49
N ASN A 272 5.47 31.49 -3.27
CA ASN A 272 5.00 32.14 -2.05
C ASN A 272 4.90 31.13 -0.90
N LEU A 273 5.16 31.58 0.32
CA LEU A 273 5.03 30.75 1.51
C LEU A 273 3.55 30.48 1.82
N VAL A 274 3.22 29.22 2.03
CA VAL A 274 1.92 28.76 2.54
C VAL A 274 1.96 28.85 4.06
N VAL A 275 1.27 29.83 4.62
CA VAL A 275 1.21 30.06 6.08
C VAL A 275 -0.06 29.42 6.65
N ILE A 276 0.10 28.56 7.64
CA ILE A 276 -1.01 27.95 8.38
C ILE A 276 -1.23 28.71 9.68
N THR A 277 -2.44 29.22 9.86
CA THR A 277 -2.87 29.88 11.10
C THR A 277 -3.56 28.89 12.03
N ASP A 278 -3.69 29.23 13.32
CA ASP A 278 -4.48 28.45 14.28
C ASP A 278 -5.91 28.21 13.76
N GLN A 279 -6.56 29.26 13.25
CA GLN A 279 -7.90 29.18 12.68
C GLN A 279 -7.97 28.24 11.47
N ALA A 280 -6.97 28.25 10.59
CA ALA A 280 -6.92 27.34 9.44
C ALA A 280 -6.81 25.88 9.87
N LEU A 281 -6.02 25.60 10.92
CA LEU A 281 -5.92 24.27 11.51
C LEU A 281 -7.23 23.85 12.18
N GLU A 282 -7.86 24.72 12.97
CA GLU A 282 -9.15 24.47 13.62
C GLU A 282 -10.26 24.15 12.62
N THR A 283 -10.37 24.96 11.56
CA THR A 283 -11.35 24.74 10.48
C THR A 283 -11.09 23.41 9.75
N LEU A 284 -9.83 23.04 9.52
CA LEU A 284 -9.52 21.75 8.92
C LEU A 284 -9.90 20.59 9.85
N ILE A 285 -9.60 20.69 11.14
CA ILE A 285 -9.96 19.67 12.14
C ILE A 285 -11.48 19.47 12.18
N GLU A 286 -12.25 20.54 12.18
CA GLU A 286 -13.72 20.49 12.17
C GLU A 286 -14.24 19.81 10.90
N ASN A 287 -13.79 20.26 9.72
CA ASN A 287 -14.20 19.67 8.44
C ASN A 287 -13.83 18.18 8.35
N ALA A 288 -12.63 17.80 8.75
CA ALA A 288 -12.17 16.42 8.76
C ALA A 288 -12.99 15.56 9.73
N SER A 289 -13.28 16.06 10.94
CA SER A 289 -14.09 15.36 11.93
C SER A 289 -15.53 15.17 11.48
N ASN A 290 -16.14 16.19 10.87
CA ASN A 290 -17.50 16.14 10.33
C ASN A 290 -17.61 15.12 9.18
N LEU A 291 -16.60 15.06 8.31
CA LEU A 291 -16.56 14.05 7.27
C LEU A 291 -16.35 12.64 7.83
N ALA A 292 -15.43 12.49 8.79
CA ALA A 292 -15.17 11.22 9.45
C ALA A 292 -16.42 10.64 10.12
N ILE A 293 -17.14 11.43 10.91
CA ILE A 293 -18.36 11.00 11.59
C ILE A 293 -19.48 10.70 10.61
N MET A 294 -19.61 11.49 9.54
CA MET A 294 -20.60 11.24 8.49
C MET A 294 -20.36 9.89 7.81
N LEU A 295 -19.14 9.62 7.35
CA LEU A 295 -18.80 8.34 6.72
C LEU A 295 -19.03 7.17 7.69
N TYR A 296 -18.55 7.30 8.93
CA TYR A 296 -18.69 6.26 9.95
C TYR A 296 -20.17 5.93 10.24
N ASN A 297 -21.00 6.95 10.46
CA ASN A 297 -22.43 6.78 10.72
C ASN A 297 -23.16 6.18 9.53
N SER A 298 -22.92 6.70 8.32
CA SER A 298 -23.55 6.18 7.10
C SER A 298 -23.21 4.71 6.86
N LEU A 299 -21.96 4.31 7.11
CA LEU A 299 -21.56 2.90 7.04
C LEU A 299 -22.21 2.06 8.13
N ASN A 300 -22.33 2.56 9.36
CA ASN A 300 -23.01 1.82 10.43
C ASN A 300 -24.48 1.60 10.12
N VAL A 301 -25.16 2.59 9.53
CA VAL A 301 -26.54 2.45 9.05
C VAL A 301 -26.62 1.42 7.92
N ALA A 302 -25.75 1.51 6.91
CA ALA A 302 -25.72 0.55 5.80
C ALA A 302 -25.42 -0.88 6.26
N THR A 303 -24.55 -1.04 7.26
CA THR A 303 -24.05 -2.34 7.75
C THR A 303 -24.84 -2.89 8.96
N ASN A 304 -26.04 -2.36 9.23
CA ASN A 304 -26.96 -2.80 10.29
C ASN A 304 -26.37 -2.80 11.72
N LYS A 305 -25.52 -1.81 12.06
CA LYS A 305 -25.11 -1.56 13.45
C LYS A 305 -25.78 -0.29 13.99
N THR A 306 -26.69 -0.48 14.94
CA THR A 306 -27.46 0.56 15.64
C THR A 306 -26.60 1.38 16.60
N THR A 307 -25.62 2.13 16.10
CA THR A 307 -24.91 3.14 16.89
C THR A 307 -24.61 4.35 16.02
N ILE A 308 -25.49 5.35 16.12
CA ILE A 308 -25.37 6.66 15.48
C ILE A 308 -24.64 7.57 16.48
N LEU A 309 -23.47 8.09 16.11
CA LEU A 309 -22.76 9.10 16.89
C LEU A 309 -23.25 10.50 16.49
N GLN A 310 -23.43 11.39 17.45
CA GLN A 310 -23.70 12.82 17.21
C GLN A 310 -22.35 13.57 17.12
N PRO A 311 -22.25 14.64 16.30
CA PRO A 311 -21.09 15.53 16.34
C PRO A 311 -20.89 16.05 17.76
N ASP A 312 -19.63 16.14 18.21
CA ASP A 312 -19.31 16.73 19.51
C ASP A 312 -19.50 18.26 19.39
N ASP A 313 -20.69 18.75 19.75
CA ASP A 313 -21.10 20.17 19.71
C ASP A 313 -20.33 21.08 20.68
N LYS A 314 -19.15 20.68 21.17
CA LYS A 314 -18.33 21.59 21.97
C LYS A 314 -17.69 22.61 21.03
N PRO A 315 -18.08 23.89 21.10
CA PRO A 315 -17.34 24.92 20.41
C PRO A 315 -15.89 24.86 20.90
N PHE A 316 -14.95 25.18 20.03
CA PHE A 316 -13.67 25.74 20.44
C PHE A 316 -14.00 27.00 21.26
N ILE A 317 -14.28 26.84 22.56
CA ILE A 317 -14.52 27.97 23.44
C ILE A 317 -13.21 28.74 23.49
N HIS A 318 -13.29 29.93 22.91
CA HIS A 318 -12.44 31.08 23.13
C HIS A 318 -11.68 31.06 24.46
N GLU A 319 -10.44 30.59 24.43
CA GLU A 319 -9.36 31.11 25.27
C GLU A 319 -8.12 31.20 24.38
N PHE A 320 -8.14 32.24 23.55
CA PHE A 320 -6.97 32.77 22.85
C PHE A 320 -6.14 33.65 23.79
#